data_AF-K9KGR7-F1
#
_entry.id   AF-K9KGR7-F1
#
_cell.length_a   1.000
_cell.length_b   1.000
_cell.length_c   1.000
_cell.angle_alpha   90.00
_cell.angle_beta   90.00
_cell.angle_gamma   90.00
#
_symmetry.space_group_name_H-M   'P 1'
#
loop_
_entity.id
_entity.type
_entity.pdbx_description
1 polymer ?
#
loop_
_entity_poly.entity_id
_entity_poly.type
_entity_poly.pdbx_seq_one_letter_code
_entity_poly.pdbx_strand_id
1 'polypeptide(L)'
;ADTFKAKVNIEVQLASELAIAAIEKSGGVVTTAFYDPRSLEILCKPVPFFLRGQPIPKRMLPPEALVPYYTDAKNRGYLADPAKFPEARLELAQKYGYILPDITKDELFKMLTTRKDPRQIFFGLAPGWVVNMADKKILKPTEENVLKYYSS
;
A
#
# COMPACT_ATOMS: atom_id res chain seq x y z
N ALA A 1 -3.19 -15.23 -18.70
CA ALA A 1 -2.43 -14.91 -17.47
C ALA A 1 -1.32 -15.95 -17.21
N ASP A 2 -0.99 -16.77 -18.21
CA ASP A 2 -0.53 -18.14 -17.98
C ASP A 2 0.99 -18.25 -17.93
N THR A 3 1.69 -17.18 -18.31
CA THR A 3 3.14 -17.06 -18.27
C THR A 3 3.65 -16.35 -17.01
N PHE A 4 2.78 -15.65 -16.27
CA PHE A 4 3.18 -14.91 -15.07
C PHE A 4 3.58 -15.89 -13.94
N LYS A 5 4.83 -15.80 -13.50
CA LYS A 5 5.41 -16.64 -12.43
C LYS A 5 6.31 -15.81 -11.54
N ALA A 6 5.71 -14.88 -10.78
CA ALA A 6 6.44 -14.06 -9.84
C ALA A 6 5.71 -13.94 -8.51
N LYS A 7 6.47 -14.10 -7.42
CA LYS A 7 6.01 -13.87 -6.05
C LYS A 7 6.40 -12.46 -5.62
N VAL A 8 5.43 -11.55 -5.61
CA VAL A 8 5.64 -10.13 -5.33
C VAL A 8 4.59 -9.60 -4.36
N ASN A 9 4.96 -8.60 -3.55
CA ASN A 9 4.03 -7.75 -2.84
C ASN A 9 3.87 -6.46 -3.63
N ILE A 10 2.73 -6.28 -4.31
CA ILE A 10 2.49 -5.17 -5.21
C ILE A 10 1.34 -4.29 -4.71
N GLU A 11 1.56 -2.99 -4.74
CA GLU A 11 0.53 -1.98 -4.48
C GLU A 11 0.21 -1.25 -5.79
N VAL A 12 -1.06 -1.29 -6.18
CA VAL A 12 -1.59 -0.63 -7.38
C VAL A 12 -2.83 0.18 -7.00
N GLN A 13 -3.32 1.05 -7.88
CA GLN A 13 -4.54 1.83 -7.59
C GLN A 13 -5.81 1.03 -7.91
N LEU A 14 -5.77 0.29 -9.02
CA LEU A 14 -6.87 -0.58 -9.48
C LEU A 14 -6.31 -1.93 -9.89
N ALA A 15 -7.05 -3.00 -9.61
CA ALA A 15 -6.71 -4.34 -10.01
C ALA A 15 -7.96 -5.08 -10.51
N SER A 16 -7.82 -5.82 -11.61
CA SER A 16 -8.86 -6.73 -12.09
C SER A 16 -8.80 -8.05 -11.32
N GLU A 17 -9.96 -8.69 -11.19
CA GLU A 17 -10.09 -9.96 -10.48
C GLU A 17 -9.13 -11.04 -11.02
N LEU A 18 -8.98 -11.14 -12.34
CA LEU A 18 -8.07 -12.09 -12.99
C LEU A 18 -6.59 -11.81 -12.65
N ALA A 19 -6.19 -10.54 -12.56
CA ALA A 19 -4.82 -10.17 -12.22
C ALA A 19 -4.52 -10.48 -10.75
N ILE A 20 -5.47 -10.22 -9.85
CA ILE A 20 -5.40 -10.59 -8.44
C ILE A 20 -5.19 -12.11 -8.31
N ALA A 21 -6.01 -12.90 -9.01
CA ALA A 21 -5.92 -14.37 -8.98
C ALA A 21 -4.55 -14.87 -9.43
N ALA A 22 -4.00 -14.31 -10.53
CA ALA A 22 -2.70 -14.71 -11.05
C ALA A 22 -1.54 -14.43 -10.08
N ILE A 23 -1.58 -13.30 -9.39
CA ILE A 23 -0.57 -12.92 -8.38
C ILE A 23 -0.70 -13.80 -7.14
N GLU A 24 -1.91 -13.97 -6.61
CA GLU A 24 -2.15 -14.76 -5.40
C GLU A 24 -1.86 -16.25 -5.62
N LYS A 25 -2.16 -16.79 -6.81
CA LYS A 25 -1.77 -18.14 -7.23
C LYS A 25 -0.26 -18.35 -7.18
N SER A 26 0.52 -17.30 -7.47
CA SER A 26 1.99 -17.33 -7.42
C SER A 26 2.55 -17.12 -6.00
N GLY A 27 1.68 -17.00 -4.98
CA GLY A 27 2.08 -16.71 -3.60
C GLY A 27 2.36 -15.23 -3.32
N GLY A 28 2.03 -14.35 -4.27
CA GLY A 28 2.14 -12.91 -4.09
C GLY A 28 1.00 -12.30 -3.28
N VAL A 29 1.14 -11.01 -2.98
CA VAL A 29 0.15 -10.18 -2.30
C VAL A 29 -0.12 -8.95 -3.16
N VAL A 30 -1.40 -8.62 -3.33
CA VAL A 30 -1.84 -7.42 -4.03
C VAL A 30 -2.60 -6.52 -3.06
N THR A 31 -2.38 -5.22 -3.18
CA THR A 31 -3.05 -4.18 -2.41
C THR A 31 -3.53 -3.10 -3.35
N THR A 32 -4.77 -2.65 -3.20
CA THR A 32 -5.25 -1.45 -3.87
C THR A 32 -5.20 -0.25 -2.94
N ALA A 33 -4.54 0.83 -3.35
CA ALA A 33 -4.37 2.03 -2.54
C ALA A 33 -4.58 3.32 -3.34
N PHE A 34 -5.25 4.29 -2.71
CA PHE A 34 -5.48 5.60 -3.29
C PHE A 34 -4.30 6.56 -3.04
N TYR A 35 -4.08 7.45 -4.01
CA TYR A 35 -3.17 8.59 -3.91
C TYR A 35 -3.88 9.83 -4.46
N ASP A 36 -3.97 10.87 -3.63
CA ASP A 36 -4.39 12.19 -4.12
C ASP A 36 -3.35 12.77 -5.11
N PRO A 37 -3.72 13.74 -5.96
CA PRO A 37 -2.83 14.25 -7.01
C PRO A 37 -1.47 14.73 -6.49
N ARG A 38 -1.43 15.39 -5.33
CA ARG A 38 -0.19 15.88 -4.72
C ARG A 38 0.67 14.72 -4.23
N SER A 39 0.08 13.76 -3.53
CA SER A 39 0.79 12.58 -3.03
C SER A 39 1.34 11.71 -4.17
N LEU A 40 0.59 11.58 -5.27
CA LEU A 40 1.04 10.84 -6.46
C LEU A 40 2.25 11.51 -7.11
N GLU A 41 2.22 12.84 -7.30
CA GLU A 41 3.36 13.59 -7.83
C GLU A 41 4.62 13.40 -6.99
N ILE A 42 4.47 13.50 -5.66
CA ILE A 42 5.56 13.30 -4.69
C ILE A 42 6.12 11.88 -4.78
N LEU A 43 5.26 10.86 -4.89
CA LEU A 43 5.69 9.47 -4.99
C LEU A 43 6.43 9.19 -6.31
N CYS A 44 5.96 9.75 -7.43
CA CYS A 44 6.58 9.57 -8.73
C CYS A 44 7.92 10.31 -8.87
N LYS A 45 8.06 11.49 -8.25
CA LYS A 45 9.27 12.32 -8.32
C LYS A 45 9.72 12.77 -6.92
N PRO A 46 10.25 11.84 -6.10
CA PRO A 46 10.57 12.12 -4.70
C PRO A 46 11.79 13.04 -4.54
N VAL A 47 12.80 12.90 -5.39
CA VAL A 47 14.04 13.71 -5.29
C VAL A 47 13.77 15.20 -5.44
N PRO A 48 13.05 15.68 -6.49
CA PRO A 48 12.63 17.08 -6.55
C PRO A 48 11.79 17.53 -5.35
N PHE A 49 10.97 16.66 -4.77
CA PHE A 49 10.22 16.99 -3.55
C PHE A 49 11.14 17.21 -2.35
N PHE A 50 12.09 16.30 -2.09
CA PHE A 50 13.01 16.43 -0.96
C PHE A 50 13.93 17.66 -1.07
N LEU A 51 14.31 18.05 -2.30
CA LEU A 51 15.09 19.27 -2.54
C LEU A 51 14.34 20.57 -2.18
N ARG A 52 13.01 20.54 -2.06
CA ARG A 52 12.21 21.70 -1.60
C ARG A 52 12.29 21.92 -0.09
N GLY A 53 12.87 21.00 0.69
CA GLY A 53 12.96 21.12 2.15
C GLY A 53 11.61 21.08 2.87
N GLN A 54 10.55 20.59 2.22
CA GLN A 54 9.22 20.49 2.81
C GLN A 54 9.05 19.20 3.62
N PRO A 55 8.26 19.21 4.72
CA PRO A 55 7.92 17.99 5.43
C PRO A 55 7.05 17.09 4.56
N ILE A 56 7.23 15.78 4.67
CA ILE A 56 6.43 14.78 3.96
C ILE A 56 4.95 14.97 4.36
N PRO A 57 4.03 15.27 3.42
CA PRO A 57 2.62 15.40 3.75
C PRO A 57 2.00 14.02 4.02
N LYS A 58 0.89 14.00 4.75
CA LYS A 58 0.01 12.83 4.81
C LYS A 58 -0.87 12.77 3.57
N ARG A 59 -1.03 11.58 2.97
CA ARG A 59 -1.95 11.42 1.83
C ARG A 59 -3.41 11.52 2.27
N MET A 60 -4.26 12.01 1.37
CA MET A 60 -5.68 12.17 1.63
C MET A 60 -6.44 10.85 1.40
N LEU A 61 -7.62 10.76 2.00
CA LEU A 61 -8.55 9.65 1.75
C LEU A 61 -9.17 9.77 0.35
N PRO A 62 -9.64 8.66 -0.22
CA PRO A 62 -10.37 8.69 -1.48
C PRO A 62 -11.64 9.54 -1.37
N PRO A 63 -12.10 10.15 -2.48
CA PRO A 63 -13.43 10.74 -2.57
C PRO A 63 -14.52 9.71 -2.27
N GLU A 64 -15.68 10.16 -1.81
CA GLU A 64 -16.81 9.32 -1.40
C GLU A 64 -17.18 8.24 -2.42
N ALA A 65 -17.20 8.59 -3.72
CA ALA A 65 -17.49 7.65 -4.81
C ALA A 65 -16.53 6.46 -4.90
N LEU A 66 -15.29 6.62 -4.43
CA LEU A 66 -14.26 5.57 -4.46
C LEU A 66 -14.11 4.84 -3.12
N VAL A 67 -14.71 5.34 -2.03
CA VAL A 67 -14.66 4.70 -0.71
C VAL A 67 -15.11 3.24 -0.79
N PRO A 68 -16.27 2.89 -1.39
CA PRO A 68 -16.73 1.51 -1.47
C PRO A 68 -15.70 0.56 -2.09
N TYR A 69 -14.98 1.03 -3.12
CA TYR A 69 -13.96 0.24 -3.80
C TYR A 69 -12.79 -0.11 -2.87
N TYR A 70 -12.25 0.88 -2.15
CA TYR A 70 -11.07 0.72 -1.29
C TYR A 70 -11.39 0.14 0.09
N THR A 71 -12.67 0.05 0.47
CA THR A 71 -13.13 -0.65 1.68
C THR A 71 -13.55 -2.11 1.42
N ASP A 72 -13.61 -2.54 0.16
CA ASP A 72 -13.97 -3.91 -0.21
C ASP A 72 -12.74 -4.83 -0.25
N ALA A 73 -12.82 -5.95 0.48
CA ALA A 73 -11.80 -6.98 0.50
C ALA A 73 -11.64 -7.69 -0.85
N LYS A 74 -12.69 -7.75 -1.69
CA LYS A 74 -12.62 -8.33 -3.03
C LYS A 74 -11.65 -7.59 -3.93
N ASN A 75 -11.57 -6.27 -3.78
CA ASN A 75 -10.62 -5.41 -4.51
C ASN A 75 -9.25 -5.31 -3.82
N ARG A 76 -9.06 -6.01 -2.68
CA ARG A 76 -7.88 -5.93 -1.81
C ARG A 76 -7.60 -4.49 -1.34
N GLY A 77 -8.68 -3.77 -1.03
CA GLY A 77 -8.64 -2.38 -0.60
C GLY A 77 -7.83 -2.16 0.68
N TYR A 78 -7.01 -1.13 0.71
CA TYR A 78 -6.18 -0.79 1.88
C TYR A 78 -6.99 -0.30 3.11
N LEU A 79 -8.28 0.04 2.94
CA LEU A 79 -9.20 0.41 4.02
C LEU A 79 -10.19 -0.72 4.34
N ALA A 80 -10.06 -1.89 3.70
CA ALA A 80 -10.92 -3.03 3.95
C ALA A 80 -10.59 -3.71 5.29
N ASP A 81 -11.59 -4.37 5.86
CA ASP A 81 -11.43 -5.17 7.07
C ASP A 81 -10.44 -6.34 6.81
N PRO A 82 -9.29 -6.40 7.52
CA PRO A 82 -8.31 -7.46 7.39
C PRO A 82 -8.89 -8.87 7.57
N ALA A 83 -9.94 -9.04 8.39
CA ALA A 83 -10.55 -10.33 8.66
C ALA A 83 -11.29 -10.92 7.46
N LYS A 84 -11.68 -10.10 6.47
CA LYS A 84 -12.43 -10.53 5.27
C LYS A 84 -11.54 -10.98 4.11
N PHE A 85 -10.23 -10.69 4.17
CA PHE A 85 -9.29 -11.08 3.11
C PHE A 85 -9.19 -12.60 2.93
N PRO A 86 -9.07 -13.44 3.97
CA PRO A 86 -8.96 -14.89 3.80
C PRO A 86 -10.14 -15.49 3.01
N GLU A 87 -11.36 -15.05 3.32
CA GLU A 87 -12.58 -15.48 2.62
C GLU A 87 -12.55 -15.05 1.15
N ALA A 88 -12.28 -13.77 0.86
CA ALA A 88 -12.21 -13.25 -0.51
C ALA A 88 -11.09 -13.87 -1.36
N ARG A 89 -10.01 -14.38 -0.73
CA ARG A 89 -8.94 -15.13 -1.40
C ARG A 89 -9.37 -16.55 -1.71
N LEU A 90 -10.09 -17.20 -0.78
CA LEU A 90 -10.59 -18.55 -0.97
C LEU A 90 -11.66 -18.60 -2.07
N GLU A 91 -12.62 -17.66 -2.07
CA GLU A 91 -13.63 -17.54 -3.14
C GLU A 91 -12.98 -17.43 -4.51
N LEU A 92 -11.95 -16.59 -4.62
CA LEU A 92 -11.22 -16.37 -5.86
C LEU A 92 -10.46 -17.61 -6.33
N ALA A 93 -9.81 -18.30 -5.40
CA ALA A 93 -9.10 -19.55 -5.66
C ALA A 93 -10.03 -20.65 -6.17
N GLN A 94 -11.22 -20.77 -5.57
CA GLN A 94 -12.27 -21.68 -6.03
C GLN A 94 -12.78 -21.31 -7.41
N LYS A 95 -13.07 -20.03 -7.66
CA LYS A 95 -13.59 -19.54 -8.94
C LYS A 95 -12.62 -19.76 -10.11
N TYR A 96 -11.32 -19.54 -9.91
CA TYR A 96 -10.30 -19.67 -10.96
C TYR A 96 -9.53 -21.01 -10.91
N GLY A 97 -9.91 -21.94 -10.02
CA GLY A 97 -9.41 -23.31 -10.00
C GLY A 97 -7.92 -23.43 -9.65
N TYR A 98 -7.44 -22.74 -8.62
CA TYR A 98 -6.08 -22.91 -8.10
C TYR A 98 -6.06 -23.16 -6.59
N ILE A 99 -5.01 -23.84 -6.12
CA ILE A 99 -4.78 -24.04 -4.69
C ILE A 99 -4.17 -22.76 -4.13
N LEU A 100 -4.83 -22.15 -3.14
CA LEU A 100 -4.33 -20.95 -2.49
C LEU A 100 -3.07 -21.29 -1.68
N PRO A 101 -1.89 -20.72 -2.02
CA PRO A 101 -0.68 -20.98 -1.25
C PRO A 101 -0.72 -20.33 0.13
N ASP A 102 -0.24 -21.07 1.12
CA ASP A 102 -0.14 -20.61 2.50
C ASP A 102 1.11 -19.73 2.68
N ILE A 103 0.93 -18.42 2.56
CA ILE A 103 2.01 -17.44 2.68
C ILE A 103 2.62 -17.39 4.09
N THR A 104 1.94 -17.90 5.13
CA THR A 104 2.44 -17.85 6.52
C THR A 104 3.67 -18.71 6.74
N LYS A 105 3.83 -19.73 5.89
CA LYS A 105 4.97 -20.66 5.90
C LYS A 105 6.11 -20.20 4.98
N ASP A 106 5.95 -19.09 4.29
CA ASP A 106 6.93 -18.57 3.35
C ASP A 106 8.04 -17.79 4.08
N GLU A 107 9.29 -17.98 3.69
CA GLU A 107 10.43 -17.24 4.24
C GLU A 107 10.28 -15.72 4.06
N LEU A 108 9.60 -15.28 2.99
CA LEU A 108 9.35 -13.88 2.69
C LEU A 108 8.06 -13.33 3.34
N PHE A 109 7.40 -14.10 4.22
CA PHE A 109 6.13 -13.71 4.84
C PHE A 109 6.15 -12.30 5.44
N LYS A 110 7.22 -11.92 6.12
CA LYS A 110 7.38 -10.57 6.69
C LYS A 110 7.32 -9.47 5.63
N MET A 111 7.98 -9.68 4.48
CA MET A 111 7.96 -8.71 3.37
C MET A 111 6.58 -8.69 2.67
N LEU A 112 5.96 -9.86 2.50
CA LEU A 112 4.65 -9.99 1.86
C LEU A 112 3.51 -9.39 2.68
N THR A 113 3.61 -9.41 4.01
CA THR A 113 2.63 -8.82 4.94
C THR A 113 2.86 -7.34 5.21
N THR A 114 3.99 -6.81 4.76
CA THR A 114 4.32 -5.40 4.95
C THR A 114 3.36 -4.52 4.18
N ARG A 115 2.73 -3.58 4.90
CA ARG A 115 1.76 -2.62 4.36
C ARG A 115 2.07 -1.23 4.91
N LYS A 116 1.84 -0.20 4.09
CA LYS A 116 1.94 1.19 4.52
C LYS A 116 0.70 1.60 5.29
N ASP A 117 0.88 2.55 6.19
CA ASP A 117 -0.25 3.21 6.82
C ASP A 117 -1.13 3.94 5.77
N PRO A 118 -2.47 3.98 5.94
CA PRO A 118 -3.38 4.72 5.07
C PRO A 118 -3.02 6.17 4.81
N ARG A 119 -2.32 6.85 5.73
CA ARG A 119 -1.88 8.24 5.60
C ARG A 119 -0.44 8.41 5.10
N GLN A 120 0.28 7.31 4.91
CA GLN A 120 1.70 7.33 4.54
C GLN A 120 1.90 7.28 3.01
N ILE A 121 2.82 8.11 2.51
CA ILE A 121 3.21 8.12 1.08
C ILE A 121 4.34 7.12 0.81
N PHE A 122 5.44 7.26 1.53
CA PHE A 122 6.66 6.48 1.32
C PHE A 122 6.74 5.30 2.29
N PHE A 123 7.23 4.17 1.81
CA PHE A 123 7.57 3.07 2.70
C PHE A 123 8.75 3.46 3.60
N GLY A 124 8.60 3.32 4.91
CA GLY A 124 9.66 3.59 5.90
C GLY A 124 9.89 5.07 6.27
N LEU A 125 9.18 6.02 5.66
CA LEU A 125 9.21 7.44 6.04
C LEU A 125 7.81 7.93 6.41
N ALA A 126 7.65 8.45 7.62
CA ALA A 126 6.37 8.92 8.13
C ALA A 126 6.07 10.36 7.69
N PRO A 127 4.78 10.75 7.61
CA PRO A 127 4.41 12.14 7.39
C PRO A 127 4.93 13.04 8.53
N GLY A 128 5.25 14.29 8.18
CA GLY A 128 5.84 15.29 9.07
C GLY A 128 7.38 15.28 9.11
N TRP A 129 8.03 14.23 8.63
CA TRP A 129 9.50 14.18 8.58
C TRP A 129 10.05 15.06 7.46
N VAL A 130 11.22 15.67 7.69
CA VAL A 130 11.96 16.44 6.68
C VAL A 130 13.23 15.68 6.34
N VAL A 131 13.42 15.37 5.05
CA VAL A 131 14.61 14.69 4.54
C VAL A 131 15.64 15.72 4.11
N ASN A 132 16.81 15.73 4.75
CA ASN A 132 17.95 16.53 4.33
C ASN A 132 18.87 15.66 3.45
N MET A 133 18.85 15.92 2.16
CA MET A 133 19.63 15.18 1.15
C MET A 133 21.14 15.45 1.25
N ALA A 134 21.54 16.66 1.66
CA ALA A 134 22.96 17.04 1.74
C ALA A 134 23.67 16.31 2.89
N ASP A 135 23.07 16.33 4.08
CA ASP A 135 23.64 15.71 5.27
C ASP A 135 23.23 14.24 5.47
N LYS A 136 22.35 13.72 4.59
CA LYS A 136 21.74 12.38 4.71
C LYS A 136 21.08 12.15 6.08
N LYS A 137 20.38 13.17 6.57
CA LYS A 137 19.69 13.16 7.87
C LYS A 137 18.19 13.29 7.69
N ILE A 138 17.44 12.75 8.65
CA ILE A 138 15.99 12.89 8.75
C ILE A 138 15.67 13.66 10.02
N LEU A 139 15.00 14.81 9.86
CA LEU A 139 14.49 15.59 10.98
C LEU A 139 13.07 15.16 11.28
N LYS A 140 12.80 14.82 12.54
CA LYS A 140 11.48 14.39 13.02
C LYS A 140 10.88 15.51 13.88
N PRO A 141 9.59 15.81 13.74
CA PRO A 141 8.94 16.81 14.58
C PRO A 141 8.90 16.33 16.04
N THR A 142 9.09 17.26 16.98
CA THR A 142 9.04 17.00 18.44
C THR A 142 7.85 17.67 19.11
N GLU A 143 7.33 18.75 18.52
CA GLU A 143 6.19 19.51 19.02
C GLU A 143 4.91 18.66 19.02
N GLU A 144 4.23 18.60 20.17
CA GLU A 144 3.07 17.72 20.39
C GLU A 144 1.93 18.01 19.42
N ASN A 145 1.65 19.29 19.15
CA ASN A 145 0.61 19.71 18.21
C ASN A 145 0.91 19.24 16.77
N VAL A 146 2.18 19.27 16.38
CA VAL A 146 2.63 18.85 15.05
C VAL A 146 2.54 17.33 14.94
N LEU A 147 2.95 16.60 15.98
CA LEU A 147 2.81 15.15 16.05
C LEU A 147 1.35 14.73 15.92
N LYS A 148 0.44 15.34 16.70
CA LYS A 148 -1.00 15.09 16.61
C LYS A 148 -1.56 15.37 15.22
N TYR A 149 -1.13 16.47 14.59
CA TYR A 149 -1.58 16.80 13.24
C TYR A 149 -1.18 15.74 12.19
N TYR A 150 0.06 15.24 12.23
CA TYR A 150 0.55 14.27 11.25
C TYR A 150 0.16 12.82 11.57
N SER A 151 -0.20 12.50 12.82
CA SER A 151 -0.67 11.17 13.23
C SER A 151 -2.19 10.97 13.09
N SER A 152 -2.94 12.02 12.73
CA SER A 152 -4.40 11.98 12.54
C SER A 152 -4.82 11.71 11.09
#